data_AF-A0ABD5DFY0-F1
#
_entry.id   AF-A0ABD5DFY0-F1
#
_cell.length_a   1.000
_cell.length_b   1.000
_cell.length_c   1.000
_cell.angle_alpha   90.00
_cell.angle_beta   90.00
_cell.angle_gamma   90.00
#
_symmetry.space_group_name_H-M   'P 1'
#
loop_
_entity.id
_entity.type
_entity.pdbx_description
1 polymer ?
#
loop_
_entity_poly.entity_id
_entity_poly.type
_entity_poly.pdbx_seq_one_letter_code
_entity_poly.pdbx_strand_id
1 'polypeptide(L)'
;FWHFMNNETFEQLSADAKAIGDNAKWLLDQAECIVTLWNGQPIAVTPPNFVELEIIETDPGLKGDTAGTGGKPATLSTGAV
;
A
#
# COMPACT_ATOMS: atom_id res chain seq x y z
N PHE A 1 -6.48 10.97 -7.36
CA PHE A 1 -5.17 11.63 -7.25
C PHE A 1 -4.68 11.41 -5.83
N TRP A 2 -3.39 11.17 -5.67
CA TRP A 2 -2.74 11.05 -4.37
C TRP A 2 -1.84 12.26 -4.17
N HIS A 3 -1.76 12.72 -2.92
CA HIS A 3 -0.95 13.88 -2.55
C HIS A 3 0.15 13.43 -1.61
N PHE A 4 1.38 13.79 -1.94
CA PHE A 4 2.56 13.52 -1.15
C PHE A 4 3.17 14.86 -0.74
N MET A 5 3.74 14.90 0.46
CA MET A 5 4.47 16.06 0.95
C MET A 5 5.93 15.68 1.12
N ASN A 6 6.84 16.51 0.64
CA ASN A 6 8.26 16.35 0.93
C ASN A 6 8.52 16.83 2.37
N ASN A 7 9.07 15.96 3.22
CA ASN A 7 9.32 16.27 4.64
C ASN A 7 10.45 17.30 4.87
N GLU A 8 11.32 17.53 3.87
CA GLU A 8 12.43 18.50 3.96
C GLU A 8 12.04 19.88 3.43
N THR A 9 11.34 19.92 2.29
CA THR A 9 10.99 21.17 1.59
C THR A 9 9.56 21.62 1.79
N PHE A 10 8.70 20.76 2.36
CA PHE A 10 7.25 20.95 2.49
C PHE A 10 6.52 21.18 1.16
N GLU A 11 7.16 20.82 0.05
CA GLU A 11 6.55 20.87 -1.28
C GLU A 11 5.47 19.78 -1.41
N GLN A 12 4.33 20.14 -2.00
CA GLN A 12 3.25 19.20 -2.28
C GLN A 12 3.35 18.68 -3.71
N LEU A 13 3.41 17.36 -3.84
CA LEU A 13 3.43 16.65 -5.10
C LEU A 13 2.11 15.91 -5.29
N SER A 14 1.58 15.95 -6.51
CA SER A 14 0.36 15.25 -6.87
C SER A 14 0.66 14.14 -7.87
N ALA A 15 0.29 12.91 -7.53
CA ALA A 15 0.47 11.73 -8.36
C ALA A 15 -0.89 11.27 -8.94
N ASP A 16 -0.88 10.94 -10.22
CA ASP A 16 -2.03 10.36 -10.90
C ASP A 16 -2.08 8.83 -10.69
N ALA A 17 -3.19 8.21 -11.10
CA ALA A 17 -3.35 6.76 -10.98
C ALA A 17 -2.32 5.98 -11.81
N LYS A 18 -1.80 6.58 -12.88
CA LYS A 18 -0.78 5.96 -13.73
C LYS A 18 0.58 5.89 -13.03
N ALA A 19 0.96 6.94 -12.29
CA ALA A 19 2.19 6.96 -11.51
C ALA A 19 2.12 6.04 -10.28
N ILE A 20 0.93 5.82 -9.73
CA ILE A 20 0.73 4.94 -8.57
C ILE A 20 0.68 3.46 -9.01
N GLY A 21 -0.04 3.17 -10.09
CA GLY A 21 -0.23 1.81 -10.60
C GLY A 21 -0.85 0.87 -9.55
N ASP A 22 -0.33 -0.35 -9.49
CA ASP A 22 -0.83 -1.40 -8.59
C ASP A 22 -0.47 -1.17 -7.11
N ASN A 23 0.41 -0.20 -6.83
CA ASN A 23 0.82 0.14 -5.47
C ASN A 23 -0.27 0.86 -4.67
N ALA A 24 -1.38 1.26 -5.30
CA ALA A 24 -2.50 1.94 -4.65
C ALA A 24 -3.01 1.22 -3.39
N LYS A 25 -2.96 -0.12 -3.38
CA LYS A 25 -3.42 -0.96 -2.26
C LYS A 25 -2.48 -0.99 -1.06
N TRP A 26 -1.26 -0.50 -1.22
CA TRP A 26 -0.21 -0.53 -0.20
C TRP A 26 0.13 0.87 0.33
N LEU A 27 -0.59 1.90 -0.13
CA LEU A 27 -0.41 3.26 0.34
C LEU A 27 -1.32 3.50 1.54
N LEU A 28 -0.70 3.63 2.71
CA LEU A 28 -1.33 4.02 3.96
C LEU A 28 -1.23 5.53 4.16
N ASP A 29 -2.20 6.08 4.89
CA ASP A 29 -2.13 7.47 5.32
C ASP A 29 -0.89 7.67 6.20
N GLN A 30 -0.19 8.79 6.00
CA GLN A 30 1.08 9.13 6.64
C GLN A 30 2.26 8.16 6.42
N ALA A 31 2.16 7.21 5.50
CA ALA A 31 3.29 6.33 5.19
C ALA A 31 4.40 7.06 4.41
N GLU A 32 5.64 6.90 4.85
CA GLU A 32 6.80 7.40 4.10
C GLU A 32 6.99 6.56 2.84
N CYS A 33 6.77 7.19 1.69
CA CYS A 33 6.84 6.58 0.37
C CYS A 33 7.94 7.25 -0.47
N ILE A 34 8.55 6.50 -1.38
CA ILE A 34 9.53 7.04 -2.31
C ILE A 34 8.81 7.47 -3.59
N VAL A 35 8.81 8.76 -3.88
CA VAL A 35 8.24 9.34 -5.10
C VAL A 35 9.34 9.58 -6.12
N THR A 36 9.27 8.90 -7.26
CA THR A 36 10.20 9.12 -8.39
C THR A 36 9.63 10.20 -9.31
N LEU A 37 10.39 11.27 -9.48
CA LEU A 37 10.03 12.43 -10.29
C LEU A 37 10.77 12.40 -11.64
N TRP A 38 10.08 12.77 -12.71
CA TRP A 38 10.65 13.05 -14.03
C TRP A 38 10.23 14.45 -14.47
N ASN A 39 11.20 15.34 -14.72
CA ASN A 39 10.93 16.75 -15.04
C ASN A 39 9.96 17.43 -14.05
N GLY A 40 10.05 17.09 -12.76
CA GLY A 40 9.16 17.63 -11.71
C GLY A 40 7.75 17.02 -11.70
N GLN A 41 7.48 15.98 -12.50
CA GLN A 41 6.21 15.24 -12.49
C GLN A 41 6.41 13.85 -11.89
N PRO A 42 5.57 13.41 -10.94
CA PRO A 42 5.63 12.04 -10.41
C PRO A 42 5.34 11.01 -11.51
N ILE A 43 6.23 10.03 -11.66
CA ILE A 43 6.06 8.92 -12.62
C ILE A 43 5.91 7.56 -11.95
N ALA A 44 6.40 7.42 -10.72
CA ALA A 44 6.32 6.18 -9.96
C ALA A 44 6.26 6.51 -8.46
N VAL A 45 5.37 5.85 -7.74
CA VAL A 45 5.31 5.89 -6.28
C VAL A 45 5.59 4.50 -5.74
N THR A 46 6.61 4.39 -4.89
CA THR A 46 6.99 3.14 -4.23
C THR A 46 6.59 3.21 -2.76
N PRO A 47 5.68 2.33 -2.29
CA PRO A 47 5.33 2.24 -0.88
C PRO A 47 6.52 1.68 -0.06
N PRO A 48 6.49 1.81 1.28
CA PRO A 48 7.51 1.19 2.13
C PRO A 48 7.52 -0.33 1.99
N ASN A 49 8.66 -0.96 2.29
CA ASN A 49 8.83 -2.41 2.19
C ASN A 49 7.88 -3.21 3.09
N PHE A 50 7.47 -2.61 4.21
CA PHE A 50 6.55 -3.20 5.17
C PHE A 50 5.44 -2.22 5.46
N VAL A 51 4.21 -2.72 5.49
CA VAL A 51 3.00 -1.97 5.84
C VAL A 51 2.21 -2.75 6.86
N GLU A 52 1.71 -2.06 7.88
CA GLU A 52 0.80 -2.64 8.87
C GLU A 52 -0.64 -2.35 8.46
N LEU A 53 -1.40 -3.40 8.14
CA LEU A 53 -2.77 -3.31 7.68
C LEU A 53 -3.68 -4.16 8.57
N GLU A 54 -4.85 -3.62 8.90
CA GLU A 54 -5.87 -4.34 9.64
C GLU A 54 -6.58 -5.35 8.73
N ILE A 55 -6.82 -6.56 9.23
CA ILE A 55 -7.61 -7.58 8.54
C ILE A 55 -9.09 -7.28 8.79
N ILE A 56 -9.85 -6.99 7.74
CA ILE A 56 -11.30 -6.70 7.85
C ILE A 56 -12.15 -7.96 7.68
N GLU A 57 -11.67 -8.94 6.92
CA GLU A 57 -12.41 -10.16 6.64
C GLU A 57 -11.45 -11.33 6.50
N THR A 58 -11.73 -12.42 7.21
CA THR A 58 -11.00 -13.67 7.07
C THR A 58 -11.92 -14.79 7.53
N ASP A 59 -11.90 -15.91 6.82
CA ASP A 59 -12.73 -17.05 7.20
C ASP A 59 -12.36 -17.54 8.62
N PRO A 60 -13.37 -17.89 9.46
CA PRO A 60 -13.13 -18.45 10.77
C PRO A 60 -12.40 -19.79 10.62
N GLY A 61 -11.20 -19.87 11.20
CA GLY A 61 -10.33 -21.04 11.05
C GLY A 61 -11.00 -22.30 11.59
N LEU A 62 -11.22 -23.28 10.72
CA LEU A 62 -11.69 -24.60 11.15
C LEU A 62 -10.54 -25.30 11.89
N LYS A 63 -10.75 -25.59 13.18
CA LYS A 63 -9.79 -26.26 14.06
C LYS A 63 -9.61 -27.72 13.63
N GLY A 64 -8.85 -27.96 12.57
CA GLY A 64 -8.63 -29.31 12.02
C GLY A 64 -7.54 -29.41 10.94
N ASP A 65 -7.06 -28.30 10.39
CA ASP A 65 -6.10 -28.29 9.29
C ASP A 65 -4.66 -28.03 9.78
N THR A 66 -4.12 -28.98 10.55
CA THR A 66 -2.73 -28.96 11.06
C THR A 66 -1.75 -29.74 10.16
N ALA A 67 -1.95 -29.72 8.85
CA ALA A 67 -1.04 -30.36 7.90
C ALA A 67 -0.65 -29.40 6.77
N GLY A 68 0.36 -28.56 7.03
CA GLY A 68 1.21 -27.96 6.00
C GLY A 68 0.56 -26.88 5.12
N THR A 69 1.03 -25.65 5.25
CA THR A 69 0.85 -24.57 4.25
C THR A 69 -0.58 -24.10 3.96
N GLY A 70 -1.52 -24.24 4.91
CA GLY A 70 -2.86 -23.63 4.84
C GLY A 70 -2.85 -22.14 5.15
N GLY A 71 -2.29 -21.31 4.25
CA GLY A 71 -2.49 -19.87 4.30
C GLY A 71 -3.94 -19.54 3.98
N LYS A 72 -4.69 -19.04 4.96
CA LYS A 72 -6.06 -18.55 4.71
C LYS A 72 -5.99 -17.18 4.04
N PRO A 73 -6.79 -16.93 2.99
CA PRO A 73 -6.90 -15.58 2.44
C PRO A 73 -7.46 -14.64 3.51
N ALA A 74 -6.94 -13.42 3.55
CA ALA A 74 -7.38 -12.38 4.48
C ALA A 74 -7.50 -11.08 3.70
N THR A 75 -8.70 -10.52 3.67
CA THR A 75 -8.92 -9.21 3.07
C THR A 75 -8.44 -8.14 4.06
N LEU A 76 -7.48 -7.34 3.62
CA LEU A 76 -6.93 -6.21 4.36
C LEU A 76 -7.80 -4.95 4.18
N SER A 77 -7.65 -3.99 5.08
CA SER A 77 -8.40 -2.71 5.08
C SER A 77 -8.28 -1.92 3.77
N THR A 78 -7.24 -2.16 2.98
CA THR A 78 -7.01 -1.53 1.67
C THR A 78 -7.59 -2.32 0.49
N GLY A 79 -8.23 -3.47 0.74
CA GLY A 79 -8.75 -4.37 -0.29
C GLY A 79 -7.69 -5.23 -0.98
N ALA A 80 -6.49 -5.33 -0.39
CA ALA A 80 -5.52 -6.37 -0.71
C ALA A 80 -5.96 -7.72 -0.09
N VAL A 81 -5.66 -8.83 -0.76
CA VAL A 81 -5.99 -10.22 -0.35
C VAL A 81 -4.72 -11.07 -0.42
#